data_AF-A0A413YVW1-F1
#
_entry.id   AF-A0A413YVW1-F1
#
_cell.length_a   1.000
_cell.length_b   1.000
_cell.length_c   1.000
_cell.angle_alpha   90.00
_cell.angle_beta   90.00
_cell.angle_gamma   90.00
#
_symmetry.space_group_name_H-M   'P 1'
#
loop_
_entity.id
_entity.type
_entity.pdbx_description
1 polymer ?
#
loop_
_entity_poly.entity_id
_entity_poly.type
_entity_poly.pdbx_seq_one_letter_code
_entity_poly.pdbx_strand_id
1 'polypeptide(L)'
;MDYINPCNKNQTAKVLERFFYVSNGREYISVIPEEAERITKLPTPDEVKKDTSRVVTYAKEIILNADKYKNEDIEENVLRQYVCNIDPLLDRIIAINIADILNQNKKFQNKEQLKNVWVKSLEELKKDFLQGYEEDDNLLLPQNTVDSIDISKLEIGMTVKNYKLLCELLGQEVKSGKSKKYQLEEFARYFEWEKSGQKFIISDIYDAPLTKEDKRKLGNNSIYVQCIEVILLQYLSKQEGYTRTFTKRNWWEMLGMASHKYGRTPENKLKNLDYRITSWEVRHFYQRCNKKLEQILFSALNSLKNRKLITYEIQTVIVTKDKRGKEQYFEATDLQKKQILEVERHVLHNIMGYEKMFQVFIRFQQADFYQQVNDLLYQQYGWNHYFKQIKVIYTFDGVKEALPELEMKLQKELLNKKVVDYLNSNAKDLYEKNKAEYQQQMKNLIDEYWGDNPRIETHKKKMWNPPDTYLDAQSILTDELIRIGHKDRTFSMEEFLESNSDIDELFVFDQ
;
A
#
# COMPACT_ATOMS: atom_id res chain seq x y z
N MET A 1 48.72 -11.53 -1.91
CA MET A 1 48.00 -10.60 -1.01
C MET A 1 48.90 -9.98 0.06
N ASP A 2 50.11 -10.52 0.35
CA ASP A 2 50.97 -10.10 1.48
C ASP A 2 51.62 -8.70 1.40
N TYR A 3 51.17 -7.84 0.48
CA TYR A 3 51.95 -6.65 0.07
C TYR A 3 51.12 -5.39 -0.19
N ILE A 4 49.81 -5.44 0.00
CA ILE A 4 48.96 -4.25 0.06
C ILE A 4 48.84 -3.91 1.53
N ASN A 5 49.28 -2.72 1.93
CA ASN A 5 48.98 -2.21 3.26
C ASN A 5 47.72 -1.35 3.15
N PRO A 6 46.54 -1.85 3.56
CA PRO A 6 45.28 -1.14 3.40
C PRO A 6 45.23 0.16 4.21
N CYS A 7 46.17 0.39 5.14
CA CYS A 7 46.26 1.60 5.93
C CYS A 7 47.10 2.72 5.29
N ASN A 8 47.72 2.49 4.12
CA ASN A 8 48.65 3.43 3.49
C ASN A 8 48.12 3.99 2.16
N LYS A 9 48.57 5.19 1.79
CA LYS A 9 48.23 5.87 0.53
C LYS A 9 48.81 5.17 -0.70
N ASN A 10 48.21 5.45 -1.86
CA ASN A 10 48.76 5.17 -3.20
C ASN A 10 49.12 3.68 -3.41
N GLN A 11 48.27 2.78 -2.93
CA GLN A 11 48.48 1.34 -3.07
C GLN A 11 48.46 0.90 -4.53
N THR A 12 47.62 1.53 -5.37
CA THR A 12 47.58 1.25 -6.80
C THR A 12 48.94 1.49 -7.45
N ALA A 13 49.59 2.62 -7.11
CA ALA A 13 50.90 2.98 -7.64
C ALA A 13 51.96 1.95 -7.25
N LYS A 14 51.97 1.53 -5.98
CA LYS A 14 52.92 0.53 -5.45
C LYS A 14 52.74 -0.85 -6.08
N VAL A 15 51.49 -1.26 -6.31
CA VAL A 15 51.18 -2.55 -6.98
C VAL A 15 51.72 -2.55 -8.42
N LEU A 16 51.50 -1.46 -9.17
CA LEU A 16 51.96 -1.33 -10.55
C LEU A 16 53.48 -1.19 -10.66
N GLU A 17 54.08 -0.36 -9.81
CA GLU A 17 55.52 -0.16 -9.74
C GLU A 17 56.24 -1.48 -9.44
N ARG A 18 55.77 -2.20 -8.42
CA ARG A 18 56.32 -3.50 -8.09
C ARG A 18 56.16 -4.49 -9.23
N PHE A 19 54.99 -4.56 -9.85
CA PHE A 19 54.77 -5.46 -10.96
C PHE A 19 55.81 -5.24 -12.05
N PHE A 20 56.01 -3.99 -12.46
CA PHE A 20 56.96 -3.60 -13.50
C PHE A 20 58.41 -4.02 -13.20
N TYR A 21 58.90 -3.79 -11.97
CA TYR A 21 60.27 -4.16 -11.60
C TYR A 21 60.43 -5.68 -11.43
N VAL A 22 59.49 -6.33 -10.74
CA VAL A 22 59.55 -7.77 -10.45
C VAL A 22 59.34 -8.61 -11.71
N SER A 23 58.44 -8.22 -12.62
CA SER A 23 58.22 -8.93 -13.89
C SER A 23 59.45 -8.91 -14.79
N ASN A 24 60.30 -7.89 -14.63
CA ASN A 24 61.54 -7.71 -15.36
C ASN A 24 62.78 -8.29 -14.64
N GLY A 25 62.60 -8.93 -13.48
CA GLY A 25 63.69 -9.55 -12.70
C GLY A 25 64.60 -8.55 -12.00
N ARG A 26 64.11 -7.32 -11.75
CA ARG A 26 64.83 -6.25 -11.06
C ARG A 26 64.46 -6.21 -9.57
N GLU A 27 65.41 -5.76 -8.73
CA GLU A 27 65.11 -5.45 -7.33
C GLU A 27 64.13 -4.27 -7.25
N TYR A 28 63.17 -4.36 -6.34
CA TYR A 28 62.10 -3.37 -6.16
C TYR A 28 62.33 -2.58 -4.88
N ILE A 29 62.48 -1.26 -5.05
CA ILE A 29 62.44 -0.25 -3.97
C ILE A 29 61.44 0.81 -4.45
N SER A 30 60.37 1.03 -3.68
CA SER A 30 59.31 1.96 -4.10
C SER A 30 59.78 3.41 -4.05
N VAL A 31 59.52 4.18 -5.12
CA VAL A 31 59.71 5.64 -5.12
C VAL A 31 58.54 6.37 -4.44
N ILE A 32 57.47 5.66 -4.08
CA ILE A 32 56.29 6.20 -3.41
C ILE A 32 56.45 6.07 -1.88
N PRO A 33 56.43 7.18 -1.12
CA PRO A 33 56.62 7.14 0.33
C PRO A 33 55.54 6.32 1.05
N GLU A 34 55.87 5.81 2.24
CA GLU A 34 54.88 5.22 3.14
C GLU A 34 54.19 6.32 3.93
N GLU A 35 52.96 6.65 3.52
CA GLU A 35 52.10 7.59 4.21
C GLU A 35 50.82 6.88 4.66
N ALA A 36 50.41 7.07 5.91
CA ALA A 36 49.14 6.52 6.41
C ALA A 36 47.94 7.28 5.82
N GLU A 37 46.83 6.57 5.57
CA GLU A 37 45.61 7.14 5.02
C GLU A 37 44.37 6.83 5.85
N ARG A 38 43.48 7.83 5.99
CA ARG A 38 42.16 7.67 6.62
C ARG A 38 41.08 8.01 5.61
N ILE A 39 40.09 7.12 5.49
CA ILE A 39 38.88 7.38 4.70
C ILE A 39 38.04 8.40 5.47
N THR A 40 37.82 9.57 4.88
CA THR A 40 37.08 10.68 5.51
C THR A 40 35.77 11.01 4.79
N LYS A 41 35.62 10.56 3.55
CA LYS A 41 34.42 10.70 2.72
C LYS A 41 34.29 9.54 1.73
N LEU A 42 33.10 9.34 1.18
CA LEU A 42 32.87 8.47 0.03
C LEU A 42 33.13 9.25 -1.27
N PRO A 43 33.67 8.62 -2.32
CA PRO A 43 33.88 9.27 -3.61
C PRO A 43 32.55 9.53 -4.32
N THR A 44 32.45 10.67 -5.00
CA THR A 44 31.31 10.99 -5.86
C THR A 44 31.32 10.17 -7.15
N PRO A 45 30.17 9.96 -7.82
CA PRO A 45 30.13 9.23 -9.09
C PRO A 45 31.06 9.79 -10.17
N ASP A 46 31.25 11.11 -10.20
CA ASP A 46 32.16 11.78 -11.16
C ASP A 46 33.64 11.57 -10.81
N GLU A 47 34.00 11.60 -9.51
CA GLU A 47 35.34 11.24 -9.03
C GLU A 47 35.65 9.77 -9.37
N VAL A 48 34.73 8.85 -9.09
CA VAL A 48 34.87 7.43 -9.43
C VAL A 48 35.10 7.23 -10.91
N LYS A 49 34.29 7.87 -11.76
CA LYS A 49 34.40 7.74 -13.22
C LYS A 49 35.74 8.27 -13.74
N LYS A 50 36.12 9.48 -13.31
CA LYS A 50 37.34 10.17 -13.77
C LYS A 50 38.60 9.41 -13.35
N ASP A 51 38.69 9.05 -12.08
CA ASP A 51 39.90 8.43 -11.54
C ASP A 51 40.07 7.00 -12.01
N THR A 52 38.98 6.21 -12.05
CA THR A 52 39.03 4.83 -12.57
C THR A 52 39.51 4.81 -14.02
N SER A 53 38.97 5.68 -14.87
CA SER A 53 39.35 5.73 -16.30
C SER A 53 40.84 6.07 -16.48
N ARG A 54 41.33 7.05 -15.70
CA ARG A 54 42.73 7.48 -15.71
C ARG A 54 43.66 6.35 -15.29
N VAL A 55 43.35 5.71 -14.16
CA VAL A 55 44.17 4.65 -13.55
C VAL A 55 44.20 3.40 -14.40
N VAL A 56 43.03 2.92 -14.85
CA VAL A 56 42.93 1.69 -15.64
C VAL A 56 43.63 1.82 -16.98
N THR A 57 43.62 3.02 -17.59
CA THR A 57 44.33 3.28 -18.84
C THR A 57 45.83 3.09 -18.67
N TYR A 58 46.40 3.72 -17.63
CA TYR A 58 47.82 3.61 -17.34
C TYR A 58 48.22 2.19 -16.90
N ALA A 59 47.41 1.55 -16.06
CA ALA A 59 47.65 0.17 -15.62
C ALA A 59 47.74 -0.81 -16.81
N LYS A 60 46.86 -0.67 -17.80
CA LYS A 60 46.90 -1.49 -19.03
C LYS A 60 48.19 -1.30 -19.81
N GLU A 61 48.65 -0.06 -19.94
CA GLU A 61 49.86 0.26 -20.68
C GLU A 61 51.09 -0.37 -20.03
N ILE A 62 51.20 -0.27 -18.71
CA ILE A 62 52.27 -0.89 -17.92
C ILE A 62 52.21 -2.41 -18.01
N ILE A 63 51.03 -3.02 -17.81
CA ILE A 63 50.88 -4.48 -17.77
C ILE A 63 51.17 -5.13 -19.13
N LEU A 64 50.72 -4.53 -20.23
CA LEU A 64 50.90 -5.10 -21.57
C LEU A 64 52.29 -4.86 -22.16
N ASN A 65 53.00 -3.83 -21.71
CA ASN A 65 54.29 -3.43 -22.28
C ASN A 65 55.47 -3.58 -21.32
N ALA A 66 55.28 -4.19 -20.13
CA ALA A 66 56.35 -4.36 -19.15
C ALA A 66 57.65 -4.96 -19.73
N ASP A 67 57.52 -5.96 -20.63
CA ASP A 67 58.66 -6.61 -21.30
C ASP A 67 59.39 -5.65 -22.29
N LYS A 68 58.70 -4.65 -22.87
CA LYS A 68 59.30 -3.66 -23.79
C LYS A 68 60.16 -2.64 -23.05
N TYR A 69 59.82 -2.35 -21.80
CA TYR A 69 60.47 -1.38 -20.94
C TYR A 69 61.47 -2.02 -19.96
N LYS A 70 61.95 -3.23 -20.26
CA LYS A 70 62.80 -4.03 -19.36
C LYS A 70 64.08 -3.32 -18.89
N ASN A 71 64.59 -2.38 -19.68
CA ASN A 71 65.80 -1.60 -19.41
C ASN A 71 65.52 -0.14 -19.02
N GLU A 72 64.25 0.22 -18.84
CA GLU A 72 63.82 1.58 -18.49
C GLU A 72 63.29 1.60 -17.05
N ASP A 73 63.36 2.76 -16.41
CA ASP A 73 62.73 3.01 -15.11
C ASP A 73 61.35 3.64 -15.32
N ILE A 74 60.42 3.38 -14.40
CA ILE A 74 59.14 4.08 -14.41
C ILE A 74 59.42 5.56 -14.13
N GLU A 75 58.97 6.44 -15.02
CA GLU A 75 59.01 7.87 -14.78
C GLU A 75 58.07 8.23 -13.61
N GLU A 76 58.65 8.61 -12.47
CA GLU A 76 57.92 8.93 -11.24
C GLU A 76 56.83 9.99 -11.45
N ASN A 77 57.11 11.02 -12.26
CA ASN A 77 56.17 12.09 -12.56
C ASN A 77 54.93 11.57 -13.32
N VAL A 78 55.14 10.63 -14.26
CA VAL A 78 54.06 10.00 -15.04
C VAL A 78 53.26 9.06 -14.15
N LEU A 79 53.92 8.25 -13.32
CA LEU A 79 53.27 7.39 -12.33
C LEU A 79 52.37 8.23 -11.39
N ARG A 80 52.89 9.31 -10.80
CA ARG A 80 52.13 10.18 -9.90
C ARG A 80 50.95 10.86 -10.60
N GLN A 81 51.09 11.23 -11.86
CA GLN A 81 50.01 11.88 -12.63
C GLN A 81 48.80 10.95 -12.82
N TYR A 82 49.05 9.67 -13.12
CA TYR A 82 47.99 8.73 -13.50
C TYR A 82 47.42 7.93 -12.34
N VAL A 83 48.24 7.59 -11.34
CA VAL A 83 47.85 6.62 -10.29
C VAL A 83 47.99 7.13 -8.85
N CYS A 84 48.28 8.41 -8.66
CA CYS A 84 48.20 9.07 -7.35
C CYS A 84 47.08 10.14 -7.32
N ASN A 85 46.79 10.65 -6.12
CA ASN A 85 45.71 11.62 -5.86
C ASN A 85 44.33 11.08 -6.29
N ILE A 86 44.04 9.85 -5.88
CA ILE A 86 42.73 9.20 -6.07
C ILE A 86 42.05 9.14 -4.69
N ASP A 87 40.73 9.06 -4.67
CA ASP A 87 40.01 8.81 -3.42
C ASP A 87 40.56 7.55 -2.69
N PRO A 88 40.80 7.61 -1.37
CA PRO A 88 41.42 6.51 -0.62
C PRO A 88 40.66 5.19 -0.69
N LEU A 89 39.33 5.21 -0.76
CA LEU A 89 38.53 3.99 -0.89
C LEU A 89 38.69 3.41 -2.30
N LEU A 90 38.69 4.28 -3.31
CA LEU A 90 38.85 3.88 -4.71
C LEU A 90 40.26 3.35 -5.01
N ASP A 91 41.31 3.97 -4.47
CA ASP A 91 42.69 3.48 -4.58
C ASP A 91 42.83 2.06 -4.04
N ARG A 92 42.19 1.76 -2.90
CA ARG A 92 42.19 0.40 -2.31
C ARG A 92 41.51 -0.61 -3.21
N ILE A 93 40.31 -0.29 -3.70
CA ILE A 93 39.52 -1.20 -4.55
C ILE A 93 40.30 -1.50 -5.83
N ILE A 94 40.88 -0.48 -6.46
CA ILE A 94 41.65 -0.67 -7.71
C ILE A 94 42.94 -1.44 -7.43
N ALA A 95 43.67 -1.15 -6.35
CA ALA A 95 44.87 -1.89 -5.99
C ALA A 95 44.60 -3.38 -5.76
N ILE A 96 43.50 -3.72 -5.08
CA ILE A 96 43.07 -5.11 -4.85
C ILE A 96 42.76 -5.78 -6.19
N ASN A 97 41.98 -5.12 -7.06
CA ASN A 97 41.62 -5.67 -8.37
C ASN A 97 42.85 -5.92 -9.24
N ILE A 98 43.78 -4.96 -9.32
CA ILE A 98 45.02 -5.13 -10.09
C ILE A 98 45.89 -6.24 -9.50
N ALA A 99 46.05 -6.28 -8.18
CA ALA A 99 46.86 -7.32 -7.55
C ALA A 99 46.29 -8.73 -7.77
N ASP A 100 44.97 -8.88 -7.75
CA ASP A 100 44.30 -10.14 -8.06
C ASP A 100 44.54 -10.56 -9.52
N ILE A 101 44.32 -9.65 -10.48
CA ILE A 101 44.60 -9.88 -11.90
C ILE A 101 46.04 -10.36 -12.13
N LEU A 102 47.01 -9.71 -11.49
CA LEU A 102 48.43 -10.02 -11.60
C LEU A 102 48.81 -11.34 -10.89
N ASN A 103 48.08 -11.71 -9.84
CA ASN A 103 48.27 -12.99 -9.16
C ASN A 103 47.72 -14.16 -10.00
N GLN A 104 46.60 -13.95 -10.69
CA GLN A 104 45.98 -14.93 -11.56
C GLN A 104 46.81 -15.20 -12.83
N ASN A 105 47.48 -14.20 -13.38
CA ASN A 105 48.34 -14.34 -14.56
C ASN A 105 49.57 -13.43 -14.51
N LYS A 106 50.77 -14.04 -14.56
CA LYS A 106 52.05 -13.30 -14.53
C LYS A 106 52.42 -12.64 -15.87
N LYS A 107 51.83 -13.08 -16.98
CA LYS A 107 52.06 -12.54 -18.33
C LYS A 107 50.77 -12.60 -19.16
N PHE A 108 50.53 -11.56 -19.95
CA PHE A 108 49.36 -11.44 -20.83
C PHE A 108 49.84 -11.33 -22.29
N GLN A 109 49.36 -12.21 -23.17
CA GLN A 109 49.83 -12.28 -24.56
C GLN A 109 49.21 -11.21 -25.45
N ASN A 110 47.99 -10.77 -25.15
CA ASN A 110 47.29 -9.74 -25.91
C ASN A 110 46.24 -9.01 -25.07
N LYS A 111 45.71 -7.92 -25.63
CA LYS A 111 44.69 -7.07 -25.01
C LYS A 111 43.41 -7.83 -24.65
N GLU A 112 43.05 -8.86 -25.40
CA GLU A 112 41.83 -9.65 -25.22
C GLU A 112 41.94 -10.63 -24.05
N GLN A 113 43.12 -11.23 -23.85
CA GLN A 113 43.41 -12.07 -22.69
C GLN A 113 43.40 -11.25 -21.40
N LEU A 114 44.04 -10.07 -21.39
CA LEU A 114 44.00 -9.17 -20.24
C LEU A 114 42.56 -8.71 -19.94
N LYS A 115 41.78 -8.42 -20.99
CA LYS A 115 40.35 -8.08 -20.90
C LYS A 115 39.54 -9.15 -20.17
N ASN A 116 39.67 -10.41 -20.58
CA ASN A 116 38.86 -11.50 -20.02
C ASN A 116 39.18 -11.74 -18.53
N VAL A 117 40.46 -11.66 -18.15
CA VAL A 117 40.89 -11.79 -16.75
C VAL A 117 40.41 -10.60 -15.91
N TRP A 118 40.47 -9.38 -16.46
CA TRP A 118 40.02 -8.17 -15.78
C TRP A 118 38.51 -8.19 -15.48
N VAL A 119 37.70 -8.57 -16.48
CA VAL A 119 36.24 -8.66 -16.32
C VAL A 119 35.88 -9.73 -15.30
N LYS A 120 36.50 -10.91 -15.37
CA LYS A 120 36.26 -12.00 -14.42
C LYS A 120 36.61 -11.60 -12.98
N SER A 121 37.77 -10.97 -12.75
CA SER A 121 38.18 -10.49 -11.43
C SER A 121 37.22 -9.43 -10.88
N LEU A 122 36.68 -8.54 -11.73
CA LEU A 122 35.67 -7.57 -11.31
C LEU A 122 34.32 -8.21 -10.95
N GLU A 123 33.91 -9.27 -11.66
CA GLU A 123 32.70 -10.02 -11.35
C GLU A 123 32.83 -10.80 -10.04
N GLU A 124 33.99 -11.41 -9.80
CA GLU A 124 34.32 -12.11 -8.54
C GLU A 124 34.36 -11.12 -7.36
N LEU A 125 35.05 -9.98 -7.51
CA LEU A 125 35.07 -8.93 -6.48
C LEU A 125 33.67 -8.37 -6.17
N LYS A 126 32.82 -8.18 -7.19
CA LYS A 126 31.42 -7.76 -6.98
C LYS A 126 30.64 -8.80 -6.19
N LYS A 127 30.85 -10.08 -6.50
CA LYS A 127 30.18 -11.18 -5.80
C LYS A 127 30.63 -11.25 -4.34
N ASP A 128 31.92 -11.14 -4.07
CA ASP A 128 32.46 -11.15 -2.70
C ASP A 128 31.97 -9.93 -1.90
N PHE A 129 31.88 -8.75 -2.53
CA PHE A 129 31.28 -7.56 -1.91
C PHE A 129 29.78 -7.74 -1.60
N LEU A 130 29.01 -8.33 -2.51
CA LEU A 130 27.58 -8.58 -2.31
C LEU A 130 27.33 -9.64 -1.24
N GLN A 131 28.18 -10.68 -1.19
CA GLN A 131 28.07 -11.76 -0.21
C GLN A 131 28.42 -11.26 1.21
N GLY A 132 29.34 -10.31 1.35
CA GLY A 132 29.59 -9.61 2.61
C GLY A 132 28.50 -8.62 3.03
N TYR A 133 27.64 -8.17 2.11
CA TYR A 133 26.46 -7.35 2.40
C TYR A 133 25.27 -8.17 2.90
N GLU A 134 25.10 -9.42 2.42
CA GLU A 134 24.04 -10.32 2.89
C GLU A 134 24.27 -10.85 4.31
N GLU A 135 25.50 -10.81 4.81
CA GLU A 135 25.83 -11.21 6.20
C GLU A 135 25.68 -10.05 7.22
N ASP A 136 25.51 -8.80 6.76
CA ASP A 136 25.45 -7.60 7.61
C ASP A 136 24.17 -6.77 7.32
N ASP A 137 23.04 -7.47 7.41
CA ASP A 137 21.67 -7.04 7.05
C ASP A 137 21.06 -5.97 8.00
N ASN A 138 21.87 -5.01 8.46
CA ASN A 138 21.45 -3.90 9.34
C ASN A 138 21.75 -2.48 8.81
N LEU A 139 22.22 -2.32 7.57
CA LEU A 139 22.43 -0.98 6.97
C LEU A 139 21.64 -0.82 5.67
N LEU A 140 20.35 -0.56 5.84
CA LEU A 140 19.42 -0.11 4.82
C LEU A 140 19.94 1.13 4.09
N LEU A 141 20.10 1.03 2.75
CA LEU A 141 20.15 2.19 1.88
C LEU A 141 18.77 2.89 1.86
N PRO A 142 18.72 4.23 1.80
CA PRO A 142 17.49 4.98 1.98
C PRO A 142 16.64 4.91 0.71
N GLN A 143 15.77 3.91 0.66
CA GLN A 143 14.50 4.09 -0.04
C GLN A 143 13.67 5.07 0.80
N ASN A 144 12.97 5.99 0.14
CA ASN A 144 12.06 6.94 0.77
C ASN A 144 11.00 6.18 1.61
N THR A 145 11.30 5.88 2.86
CA THR A 145 10.37 5.34 3.85
C THR A 145 9.56 6.51 4.39
N VAL A 146 8.40 6.73 3.79
CA VAL A 146 7.33 7.48 4.45
C VAL A 146 6.88 6.63 5.63
N ASP A 147 7.21 7.06 6.85
CA ASP A 147 6.63 6.72 8.16
C ASP A 147 5.57 5.60 8.15
N SER A 148 5.98 4.33 8.12
CA SER A 148 5.04 3.22 8.31
C SER A 148 4.74 3.03 9.80
N ILE A 149 3.47 3.11 10.18
CA ILE A 149 3.02 2.90 11.57
C ILE A 149 3.19 1.43 11.96
N ASP A 150 3.82 1.18 13.11
CA ASP A 150 3.93 -0.16 13.70
C ASP A 150 2.60 -0.55 14.38
N ILE A 151 1.94 -1.57 13.85
CA ILE A 151 0.68 -2.11 14.35
C ILE A 151 0.83 -3.51 14.98
N SER A 152 2.05 -4.01 15.13
CA SER A 152 2.34 -5.37 15.61
C SER A 152 1.81 -5.65 17.02
N LYS A 153 1.59 -4.62 17.83
CA LYS A 153 1.10 -4.72 19.22
C LYS A 153 -0.42 -4.65 19.34
N LEU A 154 -1.14 -4.53 18.23
CA LEU A 154 -2.60 -4.49 18.23
C LEU A 154 -3.18 -5.89 17.99
N GLU A 155 -4.26 -6.18 18.72
CA GLU A 155 -5.05 -7.40 18.54
C GLU A 155 -6.53 -7.02 18.36
N ILE A 156 -7.25 -7.77 17.51
CA ILE A 156 -8.68 -7.58 17.33
C ILE A 156 -9.41 -7.86 18.65
N GLY A 157 -10.25 -6.93 19.10
CA GLY A 157 -10.92 -7.01 20.40
C GLY A 157 -10.18 -6.33 21.55
N MET A 158 -8.92 -5.92 21.34
CA MET A 158 -8.12 -5.19 22.33
C MET A 158 -8.81 -3.88 22.72
N THR A 159 -8.87 -3.61 24.02
CA THR A 159 -9.39 -2.34 24.56
C THR A 159 -8.24 -1.48 25.08
N VAL A 160 -7.97 -0.39 24.38
CA VAL A 160 -6.96 0.61 24.76
C VAL A 160 -7.63 1.73 25.55
N LYS A 161 -7.12 2.07 26.74
CA LYS A 161 -7.87 2.94 27.68
C LYS A 161 -8.09 4.36 27.16
N ASN A 162 -7.16 4.89 26.38
CA ASN A 162 -7.24 6.24 25.82
C ASN A 162 -6.29 6.41 24.62
N TYR A 163 -6.41 7.56 23.97
CA TYR A 163 -5.58 7.93 22.82
C TYR A 163 -4.08 8.02 23.13
N LYS A 164 -3.67 8.40 24.35
CA LYS A 164 -2.24 8.46 24.72
C LYS A 164 -1.61 7.08 24.70
N LEU A 165 -2.28 6.10 25.31
CA LEU A 165 -1.84 4.71 25.28
C LEU A 165 -1.90 4.11 23.87
N LEU A 166 -2.85 4.53 23.04
CA LEU A 166 -2.90 4.09 21.64
C LEU A 166 -1.68 4.59 20.86
N CYS A 167 -1.32 5.87 21.01
CA CYS A 167 -0.10 6.43 20.43
C CYS A 167 1.16 5.69 20.91
N GLU A 168 1.26 5.40 22.21
CA GLU A 168 2.38 4.66 22.80
C GLU A 168 2.52 3.24 22.21
N LEU A 169 1.41 2.51 22.07
CA LEU A 169 1.40 1.19 21.44
C LEU A 169 1.92 1.23 20.00
N LEU A 170 1.56 2.28 19.26
CA LEU A 170 1.91 2.47 17.86
C LEU A 170 3.28 3.14 17.64
N GLY A 171 3.99 3.49 18.72
CA GLY A 171 5.25 4.25 18.64
C GLY A 171 5.06 5.66 18.04
N GLN A 172 3.87 6.24 18.18
CA GLN A 172 3.49 7.52 17.59
C GLN A 172 3.46 8.63 18.65
N GLU A 173 3.78 9.86 18.26
CA GLU A 173 3.66 11.01 19.15
C GLU A 173 2.19 11.35 19.46
N VAL A 174 1.94 11.82 20.69
CA VAL A 174 0.63 12.30 21.13
C VAL A 174 0.38 13.70 20.58
N LYS A 175 -0.63 13.84 19.71
CA LYS A 175 -1.02 15.12 19.10
C LYS A 175 -2.30 15.68 19.73
N SER A 176 -2.62 16.94 19.41
CA SER A 176 -3.82 17.64 19.93
C SER A 176 -4.55 18.41 18.83
N GLY A 177 -5.80 18.82 19.09
CA GLY A 177 -6.61 19.59 18.14
C GLY A 177 -6.72 18.94 16.75
N LYS A 178 -6.44 19.72 15.71
CA LYS A 178 -6.55 19.30 14.30
C LYS A 178 -5.52 18.24 13.90
N SER A 179 -4.31 18.30 14.45
CA SER A 179 -3.25 17.33 14.14
C SER A 179 -3.57 15.95 14.72
N LYS A 180 -4.26 15.89 15.87
CA LYS A 180 -4.84 14.64 16.39
C LYS A 180 -5.89 14.05 15.44
N LYS A 181 -6.77 14.88 14.87
CA LYS A 181 -7.78 14.41 13.90
C LYS A 181 -7.11 13.76 12.69
N TYR A 182 -6.12 14.43 12.10
CA TYR A 182 -5.37 13.88 10.96
C TYR A 182 -4.60 12.61 11.30
N GLN A 183 -4.05 12.52 12.50
CA GLN A 183 -3.38 11.30 12.92
C GLN A 183 -4.35 10.13 13.11
N LEU A 184 -5.56 10.39 13.63
CA LEU A 184 -6.60 9.35 13.68
C LEU A 184 -7.05 8.95 12.27
N GLU A 185 -7.21 9.91 11.34
CA GLU A 185 -7.49 9.57 9.93
C GLU A 185 -6.39 8.72 9.31
N GLU A 186 -5.12 8.96 9.67
CA GLU A 186 -4.00 8.12 9.27
C GLU A 186 -4.07 6.73 9.91
N PHE A 187 -4.39 6.62 11.20
CA PHE A 187 -4.55 5.34 11.89
C PHE A 187 -5.69 4.50 11.28
N ALA A 188 -6.76 5.15 10.84
CA ALA A 188 -7.88 4.50 10.17
C ALA A 188 -7.49 3.84 8.84
N ARG A 189 -6.29 4.13 8.31
CA ARG A 189 -5.73 3.42 7.16
C ARG A 189 -5.16 2.06 7.55
N TYR A 190 -4.83 1.82 8.81
CA TYR A 190 -4.16 0.59 9.27
C TYR A 190 -5.08 -0.33 10.05
N PHE A 191 -6.03 0.23 10.80
CA PHE A 191 -6.96 -0.54 11.61
C PHE A 191 -8.25 0.25 11.87
N GLU A 192 -9.33 -0.46 12.18
CA GLU A 192 -10.60 0.14 12.59
C GLU A 192 -10.77 0.05 14.11
N TRP A 193 -11.53 0.99 14.68
CA TRP A 193 -11.89 0.94 16.10
C TRP A 193 -13.26 1.53 16.37
N GLU A 194 -13.84 1.16 17.51
CA GLU A 194 -14.97 1.85 18.11
C GLU A 194 -14.59 2.54 19.42
N LYS A 195 -15.22 3.68 19.71
CA LYS A 195 -15.01 4.39 20.97
C LYS A 195 -16.00 3.94 22.04
N SER A 196 -15.49 3.68 23.24
CA SER A 196 -16.30 3.52 24.46
C SER A 196 -15.86 4.54 25.51
N GLY A 197 -16.52 5.71 25.50
CA GLY A 197 -16.06 6.87 26.25
C GLY A 197 -14.69 7.31 25.75
N GLN A 198 -13.68 7.27 26.62
CA GLN A 198 -12.29 7.56 26.25
C GLN A 198 -11.56 6.35 25.66
N LYS A 199 -12.09 5.14 25.82
CA LYS A 199 -11.46 3.88 25.40
C LYS A 199 -11.63 3.65 23.89
N PHE A 200 -10.66 2.97 23.29
CA PHE A 200 -10.66 2.52 21.90
C PHE A 200 -10.71 1.00 21.89
N ILE A 201 -11.66 0.41 21.17
CA ILE A 201 -11.76 -1.03 21.00
C ILE A 201 -11.44 -1.35 19.54
N ILE A 202 -10.32 -2.03 19.30
CA ILE A 202 -9.83 -2.33 17.95
C ILE A 202 -10.77 -3.35 17.31
N SER A 203 -11.42 -2.99 16.20
CA SER A 203 -12.42 -3.81 15.53
C SER A 203 -11.87 -4.69 14.42
N ASP A 204 -10.81 -4.24 13.78
CA ASP A 204 -10.23 -4.87 12.59
C ASP A 204 -8.83 -4.34 12.38
N ILE A 205 -7.93 -5.13 11.80
CA ILE A 205 -6.55 -4.77 11.48
C ILE A 205 -6.31 -5.16 10.02
N TYR A 206 -5.71 -4.27 9.24
CA TYR A 206 -5.49 -4.50 7.81
C TYR A 206 -4.08 -5.03 7.54
N ASP A 207 -3.99 -6.05 6.69
CA ASP A 207 -2.71 -6.63 6.25
C ASP A 207 -1.84 -5.61 5.51
N ALA A 208 -2.48 -4.72 4.75
CA ALA A 208 -1.85 -3.60 4.07
C ALA A 208 -2.65 -2.32 4.35
N PRO A 209 -1.98 -1.18 4.58
CA PRO A 209 -2.68 0.06 4.85
C PRO A 209 -3.51 0.50 3.64
N LEU A 210 -4.73 0.97 3.91
CA LEU A 210 -5.60 1.55 2.90
C LEU A 210 -4.88 2.72 2.20
N THR A 211 -5.12 2.87 0.90
CA THR A 211 -4.59 4.02 0.15
C THR A 211 -5.16 5.31 0.72
N LYS A 212 -4.36 6.38 0.67
CA LYS A 212 -4.81 7.70 1.11
C LYS A 212 -5.83 8.22 0.11
N GLU A 213 -7.11 8.08 0.42
CA GLU A 213 -8.19 8.64 -0.40
C GLU A 213 -8.21 10.16 -0.23
N ASP A 214 -7.69 10.89 -1.22
CA ASP A 214 -7.96 12.33 -1.31
C ASP A 214 -9.43 12.51 -1.72
N LYS A 215 -10.31 12.64 -0.73
CA LYS A 215 -11.75 12.90 -0.93
C LYS A 215 -12.03 14.09 -1.84
N ARG A 216 -11.06 14.99 -2.00
CA ARG A 216 -11.17 16.13 -2.90
C ARG A 216 -11.11 15.71 -4.38
N LYS A 217 -10.52 14.56 -4.74
CA LYS A 217 -10.40 14.06 -6.13
C LYS A 217 -11.62 13.29 -6.64
N LEU A 218 -12.45 12.74 -5.75
CA LEU A 218 -13.50 11.80 -6.15
C LEU A 218 -14.87 12.45 -6.42
N GLY A 219 -15.07 13.72 -6.01
CA GLY A 219 -16.41 14.29 -5.90
C GLY A 219 -17.28 13.44 -4.95
N ASN A 220 -18.46 13.93 -4.57
CA ASN A 220 -19.39 13.15 -3.74
C ASN A 220 -20.10 12.01 -4.51
N ASN A 221 -19.52 11.51 -5.61
CA ASN A 221 -20.13 10.51 -6.49
C ASN A 221 -19.64 9.10 -6.17
N SER A 222 -20.13 8.51 -5.07
CA SER A 222 -19.99 7.07 -4.87
C SER A 222 -20.81 6.34 -5.93
N ILE A 223 -20.14 5.74 -6.92
CA ILE A 223 -20.78 4.98 -8.01
C ILE A 223 -21.69 3.87 -7.45
N TYR A 224 -21.33 3.29 -6.30
CA TYR A 224 -22.15 2.29 -5.62
C TYR A 224 -23.52 2.84 -5.19
N VAL A 225 -23.55 4.08 -4.71
CA VAL A 225 -24.80 4.74 -4.33
C VAL A 225 -25.71 4.86 -5.55
N GLN A 226 -25.21 5.43 -6.65
CA GLN A 226 -26.01 5.62 -7.86
C GLN A 226 -26.51 4.29 -8.47
N CYS A 227 -25.67 3.24 -8.49
CA CYS A 227 -26.10 1.91 -8.92
C CYS A 227 -27.28 1.39 -8.08
N ILE A 228 -27.17 1.49 -6.76
CA ILE A 228 -28.22 1.02 -5.84
C ILE A 228 -29.50 1.82 -6.02
N GLU A 229 -29.39 3.15 -6.17
CA GLU A 229 -30.54 4.02 -6.39
C GLU A 229 -31.32 3.61 -7.64
N VAL A 230 -30.64 3.39 -8.77
CA VAL A 230 -31.29 2.99 -10.02
C VAL A 230 -31.99 1.64 -9.87
N ILE A 231 -31.31 0.62 -9.32
CA ILE A 231 -31.91 -0.71 -9.11
C ILE A 231 -33.11 -0.62 -8.17
N LEU A 232 -32.99 0.15 -7.10
CA LEU A 232 -34.06 0.36 -6.12
C LEU A 232 -35.28 1.04 -6.76
N LEU A 233 -35.09 2.18 -7.43
CA LEU A 233 -36.17 2.90 -8.09
C LEU A 233 -36.82 2.07 -9.20
N GLN A 234 -36.02 1.32 -9.96
CA GLN A 234 -36.55 0.38 -10.96
C GLN A 234 -37.41 -0.71 -10.32
N TYR A 235 -36.97 -1.28 -9.19
CA TYR A 235 -37.77 -2.25 -8.42
C TYR A 235 -39.08 -1.62 -7.95
N LEU A 236 -39.02 -0.46 -7.29
CA LEU A 236 -40.17 0.26 -6.73
C LEU A 236 -41.17 0.73 -7.80
N SER A 237 -40.70 1.13 -8.98
CA SER A 237 -41.55 1.55 -10.11
C SER A 237 -42.50 0.46 -10.62
N LYS A 238 -42.17 -0.81 -10.36
CA LYS A 238 -42.93 -2.00 -10.76
C LYS A 238 -43.82 -2.54 -9.63
N GLN A 239 -43.77 -1.92 -8.45
CA GLN A 239 -44.50 -2.37 -7.28
C GLN A 239 -45.87 -1.71 -7.17
N GLU A 240 -46.87 -2.49 -6.75
CA GLU A 240 -48.16 -1.94 -6.33
C GLU A 240 -48.11 -1.39 -4.90
N GLY A 241 -48.76 -0.24 -4.68
CA GLY A 241 -48.81 0.44 -3.40
C GLY A 241 -47.66 1.43 -3.19
N TYR A 242 -47.48 1.85 -1.94
CA TYR A 242 -46.55 2.93 -1.56
C TYR A 242 -45.54 2.50 -0.48
N THR A 243 -45.55 1.22 -0.09
CA THR A 243 -44.65 0.69 0.95
C THR A 243 -44.05 -0.66 0.58
N ARG A 244 -42.80 -0.87 0.94
CA ARG A 244 -42.12 -2.18 0.85
C ARG A 244 -41.25 -2.44 2.07
N THR A 245 -41.26 -3.68 2.54
CA THR A 245 -40.53 -4.11 3.74
C THR A 245 -39.62 -5.29 3.41
N PHE A 246 -38.34 -5.17 3.74
CA PHE A 246 -37.39 -6.28 3.63
C PHE A 246 -36.42 -6.29 4.81
N THR A 247 -35.93 -7.48 5.15
CA THR A 247 -34.76 -7.62 6.03
C THR A 247 -33.50 -7.13 5.31
N LYS A 248 -32.45 -6.74 6.05
CA LYS A 248 -31.18 -6.27 5.45
C LYS A 248 -30.59 -7.26 4.44
N ARG A 249 -30.60 -8.55 4.75
CA ARG A 249 -30.13 -9.60 3.84
C ARG A 249 -30.92 -9.63 2.54
N ASN A 250 -32.25 -9.55 2.63
CA ASN A 250 -33.11 -9.57 1.45
C ASN A 250 -32.93 -8.29 0.61
N TRP A 251 -32.65 -7.14 1.24
CA TRP A 251 -32.25 -5.92 0.53
C TRP A 251 -30.94 -6.12 -0.25
N TRP A 252 -29.89 -6.64 0.40
CA TRP A 252 -28.61 -6.88 -0.27
C TRP A 252 -28.73 -7.86 -1.44
N GLU A 253 -29.57 -8.88 -1.30
CA GLU A 253 -29.85 -9.83 -2.36
C GLU A 253 -30.62 -9.19 -3.52
N MET A 254 -31.69 -8.45 -3.24
CA MET A 254 -32.49 -7.77 -4.28
C MET A 254 -31.66 -6.76 -5.07
N LEU A 255 -30.78 -6.03 -4.37
CA LEU A 255 -29.88 -5.04 -4.98
C LEU A 255 -28.67 -5.68 -5.69
N GLY A 256 -28.52 -7.01 -5.65
CA GLY A 256 -27.38 -7.71 -6.24
C GLY A 256 -26.05 -7.49 -5.50
N MET A 257 -26.08 -6.94 -4.28
CA MET A 257 -24.89 -6.73 -3.44
C MET A 257 -24.38 -8.03 -2.82
N ALA A 258 -25.26 -9.00 -2.62
CA ALA A 258 -24.95 -10.31 -2.07
C ALA A 258 -25.70 -11.41 -2.83
N SER A 259 -25.07 -12.58 -2.96
CA SER A 259 -25.75 -13.74 -3.56
C SER A 259 -26.81 -14.33 -2.62
N HIS A 260 -27.75 -15.10 -3.17
CA HIS A 260 -28.74 -15.86 -2.39
C HIS A 260 -28.09 -16.75 -1.30
N LYS A 261 -26.84 -17.20 -1.49
CA LYS A 261 -26.09 -18.03 -0.51
C LYS A 261 -25.66 -17.29 0.75
N TYR A 262 -25.56 -15.96 0.70
CA TYR A 262 -25.03 -15.12 1.78
C TYR A 262 -25.93 -15.19 3.03
N GLY A 263 -25.37 -15.60 4.17
CA GLY A 263 -26.13 -15.75 5.42
C GLY A 263 -27.22 -16.83 5.39
N ARG A 264 -27.24 -17.71 4.36
CA ARG A 264 -28.10 -18.91 4.28
C ARG A 264 -27.29 -20.21 4.27
N THR A 265 -26.03 -20.14 3.88
CA THR A 265 -25.15 -21.31 3.83
C THR A 265 -24.66 -21.64 5.24
N PRO A 266 -24.88 -22.87 5.75
CA PRO A 266 -24.39 -23.27 7.06
C PRO A 266 -22.86 -23.18 7.15
N GLU A 267 -22.35 -22.79 8.32
CA GLU A 267 -20.91 -22.62 8.57
C GLU A 267 -20.11 -23.88 8.20
N ASN A 268 -20.60 -25.07 8.57
CA ASN A 268 -19.95 -26.34 8.23
C ASN A 268 -19.76 -26.56 6.72
N LYS A 269 -20.69 -26.07 5.88
CA LYS A 269 -20.53 -26.16 4.43
C LYS A 269 -19.48 -25.19 3.90
N LEU A 270 -19.30 -24.04 4.54
CA LEU A 270 -18.29 -23.05 4.17
C LEU A 270 -16.88 -23.53 4.56
N LYS A 271 -16.73 -24.12 5.75
CA LYS A 271 -15.47 -24.70 6.23
C LYS A 271 -14.97 -25.85 5.34
N ASN A 272 -15.86 -26.55 4.66
CA ASN A 272 -15.50 -27.63 3.74
C ASN A 272 -15.03 -27.14 2.36
N LEU A 273 -15.01 -25.82 2.10
CA LEU A 273 -14.55 -25.28 0.82
C LEU A 273 -13.02 -25.28 0.70
N ASP A 274 -12.31 -25.00 1.78
CA ASP A 274 -10.85 -24.94 1.86
C ASP A 274 -10.41 -25.08 3.33
N TYR A 275 -9.29 -25.75 3.60
CA TYR A 275 -8.79 -26.02 4.95
C TYR A 275 -8.45 -24.74 5.74
N ARG A 276 -8.19 -23.62 5.06
CA ARG A 276 -7.92 -22.31 5.67
C ARG A 276 -9.18 -21.62 6.20
N ILE A 277 -10.37 -22.09 5.82
CA ILE A 277 -11.63 -21.48 6.25
C ILE A 277 -12.04 -22.11 7.58
N THR A 278 -11.65 -21.47 8.68
CA THR A 278 -12.09 -21.87 10.02
C THR A 278 -13.36 -21.10 10.42
N SER A 279 -13.88 -21.43 11.59
CA SER A 279 -15.01 -20.73 12.20
C SER A 279 -14.69 -19.23 12.41
N TRP A 280 -13.43 -18.91 12.70
CA TRP A 280 -13.00 -17.53 12.88
C TRP A 280 -13.09 -16.74 11.57
N GLU A 281 -12.51 -17.26 10.46
CA GLU A 281 -12.53 -16.57 9.16
C GLU A 281 -13.96 -16.35 8.67
N VAL A 282 -14.85 -17.33 8.84
CA VAL A 282 -16.26 -17.19 8.44
C VAL A 282 -16.95 -16.09 9.24
N ARG A 283 -16.80 -16.09 10.57
CA ARG A 283 -17.45 -15.09 11.45
C ARG A 283 -16.88 -13.69 11.21
N HIS A 284 -15.57 -13.57 11.07
CA HIS A 284 -14.88 -12.32 10.77
C HIS A 284 -15.29 -11.76 9.40
N PHE A 285 -15.37 -12.62 8.38
CA PHE A 285 -15.88 -12.25 7.06
C PHE A 285 -17.28 -11.64 7.13
N TYR A 286 -18.22 -12.31 7.81
CA TYR A 286 -19.58 -11.76 7.97
C TYR A 286 -19.61 -10.45 8.75
N GLN A 287 -18.78 -10.30 9.80
CA GLN A 287 -18.69 -9.06 10.56
C GLN A 287 -18.25 -7.89 9.68
N ARG A 288 -17.15 -8.06 8.93
CA ARG A 288 -16.61 -7.02 8.02
C ARG A 288 -17.58 -6.71 6.89
N CYS A 289 -18.07 -7.74 6.20
CA CYS A 289 -18.97 -7.56 5.07
C CYS A 289 -20.30 -6.93 5.48
N ASN A 290 -20.94 -7.39 6.57
CA ASN A 290 -22.22 -6.84 7.00
C ASN A 290 -22.12 -5.34 7.29
N LYS A 291 -21.07 -4.90 7.99
CA LYS A 291 -20.83 -3.48 8.29
C LYS A 291 -20.73 -2.66 7.01
N LYS A 292 -19.93 -3.12 6.05
CA LYS A 292 -19.72 -2.38 4.80
C LYS A 292 -20.97 -2.37 3.90
N LEU A 293 -21.64 -3.52 3.76
CA LEU A 293 -22.89 -3.63 3.00
C LEU A 293 -23.99 -2.76 3.60
N GLU A 294 -24.06 -2.67 4.93
CA GLU A 294 -25.00 -1.80 5.64
C GLU A 294 -24.72 -0.32 5.39
N GLN A 295 -23.45 0.11 5.50
CA GLN A 295 -23.04 1.48 5.19
C GLN A 295 -23.40 1.89 3.75
N ILE A 296 -23.11 1.01 2.79
CA ILE A 296 -23.40 1.25 1.38
C ILE A 296 -24.91 1.38 1.15
N LEU A 297 -25.71 0.47 1.72
CA LEU A 297 -27.17 0.48 1.60
C LEU A 297 -27.76 1.77 2.18
N PHE A 298 -27.41 2.13 3.42
CA PHE A 298 -27.97 3.32 4.06
C PHE A 298 -27.50 4.63 3.42
N SER A 299 -26.29 4.67 2.85
CA SER A 299 -25.84 5.82 2.07
C SER A 299 -26.74 6.07 0.86
N ALA A 300 -27.14 5.01 0.15
CA ALA A 300 -28.06 5.12 -0.98
C ALA A 300 -29.49 5.48 -0.55
N LEU A 301 -29.99 4.87 0.52
CA LEU A 301 -31.30 5.21 1.06
C LEU A 301 -31.38 6.67 1.52
N ASN A 302 -30.32 7.19 2.17
CA ASN A 302 -30.24 8.59 2.58
C ASN A 302 -30.20 9.54 1.39
N SER A 303 -29.45 9.21 0.34
CA SER A 303 -29.40 10.01 -0.88
C SER A 303 -30.78 10.14 -1.56
N LEU A 304 -31.55 9.05 -1.64
CA LEU A 304 -32.94 9.08 -2.13
C LEU A 304 -33.88 9.84 -1.19
N LYS A 305 -33.70 9.67 0.13
CA LYS A 305 -34.50 10.36 1.15
C LYS A 305 -34.30 11.86 1.11
N ASN A 306 -33.07 12.32 0.94
CA ASN A 306 -32.73 13.74 0.85
C ASN A 306 -33.38 14.39 -0.38
N ARG A 307 -33.51 13.65 -1.49
CA ARG A 307 -34.25 14.06 -2.69
C ARG A 307 -35.77 13.84 -2.61
N LYS A 308 -36.30 13.45 -1.45
CA LYS A 308 -37.73 13.21 -1.20
C LYS A 308 -38.40 12.17 -2.11
N LEU A 309 -37.61 11.25 -2.68
CA LEU A 309 -38.15 10.15 -3.48
C LEU A 309 -38.67 9.00 -2.59
N ILE A 310 -38.03 8.82 -1.44
CA ILE A 310 -38.42 7.84 -0.43
C ILE A 310 -38.36 8.44 0.97
N THR A 311 -38.98 7.78 1.92
CA THR A 311 -38.58 7.79 3.34
C THR A 311 -38.47 6.34 3.80
N TYR A 312 -37.77 6.10 4.91
CA TYR A 312 -37.66 4.74 5.44
C TYR A 312 -37.59 4.73 6.96
N GLU A 313 -38.05 3.61 7.52
CA GLU A 313 -38.03 3.34 8.96
C GLU A 313 -37.54 1.92 9.23
N ILE A 314 -36.89 1.73 10.39
CA ILE A 314 -36.48 0.41 10.87
C ILE A 314 -37.59 -0.11 11.80
N GLN A 315 -38.26 -1.16 11.38
CA GLN A 315 -39.32 -1.80 12.15
C GLN A 315 -38.78 -3.03 12.87
N THR A 316 -39.22 -3.22 14.12
CA THR A 316 -39.00 -4.45 14.88
C THR A 316 -40.21 -5.35 14.67
N VAL A 317 -39.99 -6.56 14.19
CA VAL A 317 -41.03 -7.58 13.97
C VAL A 317 -40.85 -8.68 15.01
N ILE A 318 -41.92 -9.01 15.71
CA ILE A 318 -41.96 -10.10 16.69
C ILE A 318 -42.56 -11.34 16.01
N VAL A 319 -41.97 -12.49 16.32
CA VAL A 319 -42.41 -13.79 15.82
C VAL A 319 -42.93 -14.62 16.98
N THR A 320 -44.15 -15.11 16.82
CA THR A 320 -44.78 -16.08 17.72
C THR A 320 -45.15 -17.35 16.94
N LYS A 321 -45.35 -18.45 17.65
CA LYS A 321 -45.86 -19.70 17.07
C LYS A 321 -47.24 -19.99 17.60
N ASP A 322 -48.17 -20.31 16.70
CA ASP A 322 -49.49 -20.76 17.11
C ASP A 322 -49.44 -22.18 17.72
N LYS A 323 -50.59 -22.67 18.21
CA LYS A 323 -50.71 -24.04 18.78
C LYS A 323 -50.37 -25.16 17.79
N ARG A 324 -50.31 -24.87 16.48
CA ARG A 324 -49.95 -25.80 15.40
C ARG A 324 -48.49 -25.63 14.96
N GLY A 325 -47.72 -24.75 15.61
CA GLY A 325 -46.32 -24.45 15.30
C GLY A 325 -46.11 -23.51 14.12
N LYS A 326 -47.17 -22.91 13.56
CA LYS A 326 -47.07 -21.96 12.45
C LYS A 326 -46.63 -20.59 12.96
N GLU A 327 -45.64 -20.00 12.30
CA GLU A 327 -45.14 -18.68 12.64
C GLU A 327 -46.14 -17.56 12.28
N GLN A 328 -46.33 -16.65 13.22
CA GLN A 328 -47.09 -15.42 13.09
C GLN A 328 -46.16 -14.24 13.30
N TYR A 329 -46.31 -13.21 12.46
CA TYR A 329 -45.43 -12.04 12.42
C TYR A 329 -46.27 -10.79 12.66
N PHE A 330 -45.83 -9.92 13.55
CA PHE A 330 -46.45 -8.62 13.77
C PHE A 330 -45.42 -7.55 14.14
N GLU A 331 -45.72 -6.30 13.79
CA GLU A 331 -44.90 -5.15 14.15
C GLU A 331 -44.99 -4.86 15.65
N ALA A 332 -43.83 -4.68 16.29
CA ALA A 332 -43.76 -4.37 17.71
C ALA A 332 -44.28 -2.97 17.99
N THR A 333 -45.22 -2.87 18.93
CA THR A 333 -45.62 -1.60 19.55
C THR A 333 -44.50 -1.02 20.40
N ASP A 334 -44.59 0.25 20.79
CA ASP A 334 -43.55 0.89 21.61
C ASP A 334 -43.40 0.24 22.99
N LEU A 335 -44.50 -0.23 23.58
CA LEU A 335 -44.46 -1.03 24.81
C LEU A 335 -43.66 -2.32 24.62
N GLN A 336 -43.87 -3.02 23.49
CA GLN A 336 -43.16 -4.26 23.20
C GLN A 336 -41.69 -4.01 22.86
N LYS A 337 -41.35 -2.91 22.17
CA LYS A 337 -39.96 -2.49 21.96
C LYS A 337 -39.26 -2.22 23.30
N LYS A 338 -39.95 -1.57 24.25
CA LYS A 338 -39.43 -1.35 25.61
C LYS A 338 -39.15 -2.68 26.31
N GLN A 339 -40.07 -3.64 26.23
CA GLN A 339 -39.90 -4.98 26.83
C GLN A 339 -38.70 -5.73 26.23
N ILE A 340 -38.52 -5.67 24.91
CA ILE A 340 -37.33 -6.23 24.24
C ILE A 340 -36.06 -5.55 24.76
N LEU A 341 -36.04 -4.22 24.83
CA LEU A 341 -34.89 -3.45 25.29
C LEU A 341 -34.51 -3.77 26.75
N GLU A 342 -35.48 -3.96 27.63
CA GLU A 342 -35.26 -4.35 29.03
C GLU A 342 -34.59 -5.73 29.13
N VAL A 343 -35.04 -6.70 28.32
CA VAL A 343 -34.43 -8.04 28.27
C VAL A 343 -33.04 -8.00 27.65
N GLU A 344 -32.85 -7.31 26.52
CA GLU A 344 -31.53 -7.11 25.89
C GLU A 344 -30.55 -6.48 26.88
N ARG A 345 -30.98 -5.45 27.62
CA ARG A 345 -30.16 -4.77 28.64
C ARG A 345 -29.77 -5.72 29.77
N HIS A 346 -30.70 -6.52 30.26
CA HIS A 346 -30.43 -7.51 31.31
C HIS A 346 -29.43 -8.57 30.84
N VAL A 347 -29.62 -9.15 29.65
CA VAL A 347 -28.69 -10.15 29.10
C VAL A 347 -27.31 -9.54 28.88
N LEU A 348 -27.24 -8.33 28.29
CA LEU A 348 -25.98 -7.68 27.99
C LEU A 348 -25.16 -7.38 29.25
N HIS A 349 -25.77 -6.73 30.25
CA HIS A 349 -25.04 -6.25 31.42
C HIS A 349 -24.98 -7.27 32.56
N ASN A 350 -26.09 -7.94 32.87
CA ASN A 350 -26.18 -8.74 34.08
C ASN A 350 -25.76 -10.19 33.83
N ILE A 351 -26.01 -10.72 32.63
CA ILE A 351 -25.67 -12.11 32.30
C ILE A 351 -24.30 -12.18 31.60
N MET A 352 -24.08 -11.38 30.55
CA MET A 352 -22.83 -11.43 29.79
C MET A 352 -21.74 -10.47 30.29
N GLY A 353 -22.08 -9.49 31.14
CA GLY A 353 -21.10 -8.57 31.73
C GLY A 353 -20.49 -7.55 30.76
N TYR A 354 -21.14 -7.26 29.63
CA TYR A 354 -20.67 -6.27 28.66
C TYR A 354 -21.31 -4.90 28.88
N GLU A 355 -20.59 -3.83 28.52
CA GLU A 355 -21.10 -2.45 28.54
C GLU A 355 -21.84 -2.11 27.24
N LYS A 356 -21.36 -2.65 26.11
CA LYS A 356 -21.85 -2.33 24.77
C LYS A 356 -22.07 -3.58 23.94
N MET A 357 -23.11 -3.58 23.11
CA MET A 357 -23.36 -4.63 22.11
C MET A 357 -22.16 -4.89 21.20
N PHE A 358 -21.38 -3.86 20.86
CA PHE A 358 -20.13 -4.01 20.11
C PHE A 358 -19.18 -5.07 20.68
N GLN A 359 -19.11 -5.20 22.00
CA GLN A 359 -18.24 -6.17 22.67
C GLN A 359 -18.69 -7.62 22.45
N VAL A 360 -20.01 -7.84 22.33
CA VAL A 360 -20.60 -9.13 21.93
C VAL A 360 -20.24 -9.42 20.48
N PHE A 361 -20.35 -8.41 19.60
CA PHE A 361 -20.09 -8.56 18.17
C PHE A 361 -18.65 -8.98 17.89
N ILE A 362 -17.68 -8.29 18.49
CA ILE A 362 -16.26 -8.55 18.24
C ILE A 362 -15.74 -9.88 18.82
N ARG A 363 -16.45 -10.43 19.82
CA ARG A 363 -16.15 -11.74 20.41
C ARG A 363 -16.88 -12.89 19.71
N PHE A 364 -17.62 -12.59 18.65
CA PHE A 364 -18.44 -13.55 17.93
C PHE A 364 -19.50 -14.28 18.79
N GLN A 365 -20.03 -13.60 19.82
CA GLN A 365 -21.01 -14.15 20.78
C GLN A 365 -22.46 -13.71 20.49
N GLN A 366 -22.74 -13.24 19.27
CA GLN A 366 -24.07 -12.75 18.89
C GLN A 366 -25.12 -13.86 18.99
N ALA A 367 -24.79 -15.08 18.59
CA ALA A 367 -25.71 -16.21 18.63
C ALA A 367 -26.13 -16.51 20.08
N ASP A 368 -25.16 -16.58 20.99
CA ASP A 368 -25.39 -16.83 22.41
C ASP A 368 -26.20 -15.70 23.07
N PHE A 369 -25.91 -14.45 22.71
CA PHE A 369 -26.66 -13.28 23.18
C PHE A 369 -28.14 -13.37 22.76
N TYR A 370 -28.41 -13.51 21.46
CA TYR A 370 -29.80 -13.53 20.97
C TYR A 370 -30.54 -14.79 21.39
N GLN A 371 -29.87 -15.92 21.57
CA GLN A 371 -30.49 -17.12 22.14
C GLN A 371 -31.01 -16.85 23.55
N GLN A 372 -30.19 -16.29 24.43
CA GLN A 372 -30.59 -15.96 25.80
C GLN A 372 -31.70 -14.91 25.86
N VAL A 373 -31.63 -13.88 25.00
CA VAL A 373 -32.70 -12.88 24.88
C VAL A 373 -34.01 -13.55 24.44
N ASN A 374 -33.97 -14.40 23.41
CA ASN A 374 -35.15 -15.08 22.90
C ASN A 374 -35.75 -16.05 23.93
N ASP A 375 -34.92 -16.77 24.69
CA ASP A 375 -35.39 -17.66 25.75
C ASP A 375 -36.14 -16.88 26.85
N LEU A 376 -35.61 -15.73 27.28
CA LEU A 376 -36.27 -14.86 28.27
C LEU A 376 -37.56 -14.22 27.72
N LEU A 377 -37.54 -13.74 26.47
CA LEU A 377 -38.73 -13.18 25.82
C LEU A 377 -39.82 -14.24 25.64
N TYR A 378 -39.44 -15.48 25.36
CA TYR A 378 -40.38 -16.59 25.26
C TYR A 378 -41.00 -16.92 26.62
N GLN A 379 -40.17 -17.00 27.67
CA GLN A 379 -40.65 -17.28 29.03
C GLN A 379 -41.59 -16.19 29.56
N GLN A 380 -41.30 -14.92 29.28
CA GLN A 380 -42.06 -13.78 29.81
C GLN A 380 -43.29 -13.43 28.97
N TYR A 381 -43.19 -13.51 27.64
CA TYR A 381 -44.18 -12.96 26.71
C TYR A 381 -44.65 -13.94 25.62
N GLY A 382 -44.09 -15.15 25.58
CA GLY A 382 -44.40 -16.15 24.55
C GLY A 382 -43.84 -15.81 23.17
N TRP A 383 -42.88 -14.89 23.07
CA TRP A 383 -42.27 -14.49 21.81
C TRP A 383 -41.08 -15.38 21.47
N ASN A 384 -41.11 -16.02 20.31
CA ASN A 384 -40.08 -16.98 19.91
C ASN A 384 -38.77 -16.30 19.52
N HIS A 385 -38.86 -15.20 18.78
CA HIS A 385 -37.74 -14.33 18.46
C HIS A 385 -38.27 -13.02 17.88
N TYR A 386 -37.38 -12.07 17.63
CA TYR A 386 -37.69 -10.85 16.89
C TYR A 386 -36.58 -10.56 15.89
N PHE A 387 -36.89 -9.75 14.89
CA PHE A 387 -35.90 -9.27 13.93
C PHE A 387 -36.21 -7.85 13.46
N LYS A 388 -35.22 -7.19 12.87
CA LYS A 388 -35.37 -5.86 12.29
C LYS A 388 -35.56 -5.95 10.78
N GLN A 389 -36.46 -5.14 10.25
CA GLN A 389 -36.66 -4.95 8.81
C GLN A 389 -36.68 -3.47 8.46
N ILE A 390 -36.34 -3.14 7.22
CA ILE A 390 -36.39 -1.78 6.71
C ILE A 390 -37.68 -1.65 5.90
N LYS A 391 -38.53 -0.71 6.31
CA LYS A 391 -39.73 -0.30 5.57
C LYS A 391 -39.41 0.96 4.80
N VAL A 392 -39.56 0.89 3.48
CA VAL A 392 -39.43 2.01 2.56
C VAL A 392 -40.83 2.46 2.17
N ILE A 393 -41.06 3.77 2.24
CA ILE A 393 -42.28 4.45 1.81
C ILE A 393 -41.88 5.37 0.66
N TYR A 394 -42.60 5.36 -0.45
CA TYR A 394 -42.18 6.06 -1.67
C TYR A 394 -43.36 6.67 -2.43
N THR A 395 -43.05 7.69 -3.24
CA THR A 395 -44.01 8.30 -4.16
C THR A 395 -43.88 7.65 -5.53
N PHE A 396 -44.96 7.00 -6.00
CA PHE A 396 -44.90 6.27 -7.27
C PHE A 396 -44.57 7.18 -8.46
N ASP A 397 -45.19 8.36 -8.52
CA ASP A 397 -44.96 9.32 -9.60
C ASP A 397 -43.55 9.91 -9.55
N GLY A 398 -43.07 10.29 -8.35
CA GLY A 398 -41.71 10.81 -8.17
C GLY A 398 -40.63 9.79 -8.53
N VAL A 399 -40.84 8.52 -8.21
CA VAL A 399 -39.94 7.42 -8.63
C VAL A 399 -39.91 7.30 -10.15
N LYS A 400 -41.06 7.36 -10.83
CA LYS A 400 -41.14 7.26 -12.29
C LYS A 400 -40.51 8.45 -13.01
N GLU A 401 -40.66 9.65 -12.46
CA GLU A 401 -40.08 10.87 -13.02
C GLU A 401 -38.56 10.88 -12.90
N ALA A 402 -38.01 10.50 -11.74
CA ALA A 402 -36.57 10.57 -11.48
C ALA A 402 -35.76 9.43 -12.14
N LEU A 403 -36.38 8.28 -12.42
CA LEU A 403 -35.68 7.08 -12.88
C LEU A 403 -34.93 7.27 -14.20
N PRO A 404 -35.51 7.82 -15.29
CA PRO A 404 -34.82 7.95 -16.57
C PRO A 404 -33.57 8.82 -16.51
N GLU A 405 -33.63 9.92 -15.75
CA GLU A 405 -32.48 10.82 -15.57
C GLU A 405 -31.34 10.12 -14.81
N LEU A 406 -31.68 9.39 -13.74
CA LEU A 406 -30.71 8.64 -12.95
C LEU A 406 -30.09 7.48 -13.75
N GLU A 407 -30.86 6.75 -14.53
CA GLU A 407 -30.37 5.70 -15.42
C GLU A 407 -29.37 6.26 -16.44
N MET A 408 -29.73 7.36 -17.12
CA MET A 408 -28.86 8.00 -18.10
C MET A 408 -27.58 8.52 -17.46
N LYS A 409 -27.68 9.16 -16.28
CA LYS A 409 -26.52 9.64 -15.53
C LYS A 409 -25.58 8.49 -15.16
N LEU A 410 -26.12 7.42 -14.59
CA LEU A 410 -25.33 6.24 -14.21
C LEU A 410 -24.63 5.61 -15.42
N GLN A 411 -25.31 5.47 -16.56
CA GLN A 411 -24.70 4.93 -17.78
C GLN A 411 -23.51 5.77 -18.27
N LYS A 412 -23.64 7.10 -18.23
CA LYS A 412 -22.56 8.02 -18.58
C LYS A 412 -21.37 7.90 -17.63
N GLU A 413 -21.62 7.85 -16.32
CA GLU A 413 -20.56 7.70 -15.32
C GLU A 413 -19.85 6.34 -15.40
N LEU A 414 -20.59 5.24 -15.63
CA LEU A 414 -20.00 3.91 -15.81
C LEU A 414 -19.14 3.83 -17.08
N LEU A 415 -19.60 4.42 -18.19
CA LEU A 415 -18.82 4.49 -19.42
C LEU A 415 -17.55 5.32 -19.20
N ASN A 416 -17.68 6.50 -18.59
CA ASN A 416 -16.55 7.37 -18.32
C ASN A 416 -15.50 6.71 -17.42
N LYS A 417 -15.94 5.98 -16.37
CA LYS A 417 -15.04 5.20 -15.52
C LYS A 417 -14.24 4.18 -16.34
N LYS A 418 -14.90 3.41 -17.22
CA LYS A 418 -14.21 2.43 -18.07
C LYS A 418 -13.20 3.09 -19.01
N VAL A 419 -13.53 4.27 -19.56
CA VAL A 419 -12.61 5.04 -20.41
C VAL A 419 -11.40 5.52 -19.60
N VAL A 420 -11.61 6.07 -18.41
CA VAL A 420 -10.54 6.52 -17.52
C VAL A 420 -9.63 5.37 -17.09
N ASP A 421 -10.21 4.23 -16.68
CA ASP A 421 -9.46 3.04 -16.29
C ASP A 421 -8.60 2.53 -17.46
N TYR A 422 -9.18 2.48 -18.67
CA TYR A 422 -8.47 2.09 -19.89
C TYR A 422 -7.29 3.03 -20.20
N LEU A 423 -7.49 4.35 -20.15
CA LEU A 423 -6.44 5.33 -20.45
C LEU A 423 -5.27 5.22 -19.45
N ASN A 424 -5.58 5.09 -18.15
CA ASN A 424 -4.57 4.95 -17.11
C ASN A 424 -3.80 3.62 -17.22
N SER A 425 -4.50 2.51 -17.47
CA SER A 425 -3.85 1.21 -17.72
C SER A 425 -2.95 1.27 -18.96
N ASN A 426 -3.43 1.84 -20.06
CA ASN A 426 -2.65 1.98 -21.29
C ASN A 426 -1.42 2.88 -21.10
N ALA A 427 -1.53 3.97 -20.34
CA ALA A 427 -0.39 4.82 -19.99
C ALA A 427 0.67 4.06 -19.17
N LYS A 428 0.22 3.21 -18.24
CA LYS A 428 1.10 2.32 -17.47
C LYS A 428 1.81 1.30 -18.35
N ASP A 429 1.08 0.58 -19.18
CA ASP A 429 1.63 -0.43 -20.09
C ASP A 429 2.65 0.20 -21.05
N LEU A 430 2.33 1.39 -21.59
CA LEU A 430 3.22 2.14 -22.46
C LEU A 430 4.50 2.59 -21.73
N TYR A 431 4.38 3.06 -20.49
CA TYR A 431 5.51 3.46 -19.67
C TYR A 431 6.45 2.29 -19.38
N GLU A 432 5.90 1.17 -18.92
CA GLU A 432 6.68 -0.04 -18.60
C GLU A 432 7.39 -0.59 -19.84
N LYS A 433 6.68 -0.67 -20.97
CA LYS A 433 7.25 -1.09 -22.25
C LYS A 433 8.41 -0.19 -22.68
N ASN A 434 8.21 1.13 -22.69
CA ASN A 434 9.25 2.08 -23.11
C ASN A 434 10.45 2.06 -22.16
N LYS A 435 10.23 1.91 -20.85
CA LYS A 435 11.32 1.83 -19.86
C LYS A 435 12.14 0.57 -20.04
N ALA A 436 11.50 -0.57 -20.31
CA ALA A 436 12.17 -1.84 -20.60
C ALA A 436 12.96 -1.76 -21.92
N GLU A 437 12.37 -1.19 -22.98
CA GLU A 437 13.06 -0.97 -24.26
C GLU A 437 14.28 -0.06 -24.09
N TYR A 438 14.16 1.02 -23.33
CA TYR A 438 15.26 1.92 -23.01
C TYR A 438 16.38 1.20 -22.24
N GLN A 439 16.04 0.41 -21.22
CA GLN A 439 17.01 -0.36 -20.45
C GLN A 439 17.74 -1.38 -21.32
N GLN A 440 17.02 -2.09 -22.18
CA GLN A 440 17.61 -3.08 -23.08
C GLN A 440 18.53 -2.42 -24.11
N GLN A 441 18.10 -1.30 -24.69
CA GLN A 441 18.93 -0.54 -25.63
C GLN A 441 20.19 0.02 -24.96
N MET A 442 20.07 0.49 -23.71
CA MET A 442 21.20 0.96 -22.92
C MET A 442 22.17 -0.18 -22.59
N LYS A 443 21.65 -1.36 -22.24
CA LYS A 443 22.46 -2.56 -22.01
C LYS A 443 23.22 -2.97 -23.26
N ASN A 444 22.54 -3.06 -24.41
CA ASN A 444 23.18 -3.39 -25.68
C ASN A 444 24.27 -2.37 -26.05
N LEU A 445 24.02 -1.07 -25.83
CA LEU A 445 25.02 -0.02 -25.99
C LEU A 445 26.23 -0.29 -25.07
N ILE A 446 26.01 -0.47 -23.77
CA ILE A 446 27.08 -0.72 -22.78
C ILE A 446 27.90 -1.96 -23.15
N ASP A 447 27.23 -3.05 -23.56
CA ASP A 447 27.86 -4.32 -23.95
C ASP A 447 28.74 -4.16 -25.22
N GLU A 448 28.39 -3.23 -26.12
CA GLU A 448 29.20 -2.86 -27.30
C GLU A 448 30.43 -1.97 -26.97
N TYR A 449 30.57 -1.41 -25.76
CA TYR A 449 31.60 -0.41 -25.44
C TYR A 449 32.90 -0.94 -24.82
N TRP A 450 34.04 -0.50 -25.37
CA TRP A 450 35.41 -0.76 -24.88
C TRP A 450 36.31 0.49 -24.83
N GLY A 451 35.90 1.54 -24.11
CA GLY A 451 36.82 2.53 -23.54
C GLY A 451 36.98 3.90 -24.22
N ASP A 452 36.31 4.20 -25.34
CA ASP A 452 36.18 5.58 -25.82
C ASP A 452 34.78 6.12 -25.52
N ASN A 453 34.69 7.42 -25.17
CA ASN A 453 33.44 8.07 -24.80
C ASN A 453 32.41 7.84 -25.91
N PRO A 454 31.34 7.06 -25.63
CA PRO A 454 30.27 6.89 -26.59
C PRO A 454 29.83 8.25 -27.08
N ARG A 455 29.40 8.36 -28.34
CA ARG A 455 28.49 9.44 -28.71
C ARG A 455 27.10 9.20 -28.07
N ILE A 456 27.04 8.90 -26.77
CA ILE A 456 25.83 8.67 -25.95
C ILE A 456 24.86 9.84 -26.18
N GLU A 457 25.34 11.07 -26.34
CA GLU A 457 24.48 12.22 -26.62
C GLU A 457 23.71 12.10 -27.96
N THR A 458 24.34 11.51 -28.99
CA THR A 458 23.69 11.30 -30.29
C THR A 458 22.69 10.14 -30.25
N HIS A 459 22.92 9.13 -29.42
CA HIS A 459 22.00 7.99 -29.24
C HIS A 459 20.87 8.29 -28.25
N LYS A 460 21.13 9.02 -27.16
CA LYS A 460 20.12 9.51 -26.20
C LYS A 460 19.03 10.34 -26.88
N LYS A 461 19.39 11.14 -27.89
CA LYS A 461 18.40 11.92 -28.69
C LYS A 461 17.42 11.04 -29.48
N LYS A 462 17.75 9.77 -29.74
CA LYS A 462 16.89 8.83 -30.47
C LYS A 462 16.12 7.87 -29.56
N MET A 463 16.54 7.72 -28.30
CA MET A 463 15.93 6.79 -27.35
C MET A 463 14.90 7.51 -26.48
N TRP A 464 13.65 7.05 -26.54
CA TRP A 464 12.60 7.59 -25.69
C TRP A 464 12.68 6.96 -24.30
N ASN A 465 13.06 7.77 -23.30
CA ASN A 465 12.97 7.40 -21.90
C ASN A 465 11.88 8.28 -21.25
N PRO A 466 10.70 7.74 -20.94
CA PRO A 466 9.67 8.52 -20.28
C PRO A 466 10.15 8.96 -18.88
N PRO A 467 9.89 10.22 -18.48
CA PRO A 467 10.28 10.69 -17.15
C PRO A 467 9.52 9.93 -16.07
N ASP A 468 10.11 9.81 -14.87
CA ASP A 468 9.45 9.10 -13.76
C ASP A 468 8.11 9.74 -13.34
N THR A 469 7.91 11.02 -13.67
CA THR A 469 6.66 11.77 -13.45
C THR A 469 5.57 11.49 -14.50
N TYR A 470 5.85 10.69 -15.53
CA TYR A 470 4.94 10.49 -16.66
C TYR A 470 3.58 9.92 -16.23
N LEU A 471 3.57 8.88 -15.39
CA LEU A 471 2.33 8.24 -14.95
C LEU A 471 1.47 9.18 -14.10
N ASP A 472 2.10 9.94 -13.21
CA ASP A 472 1.39 10.94 -12.40
C ASP A 472 0.80 12.04 -13.28
N ALA A 473 1.56 12.53 -14.27
CA ALA A 473 1.08 13.53 -15.21
C ALA A 473 -0.09 13.02 -16.07
N GLN A 474 -0.02 11.78 -16.57
CA GLN A 474 -1.12 11.16 -17.33
C GLN A 474 -2.37 10.97 -16.48
N SER A 475 -2.20 10.55 -15.22
CA SER A 475 -3.29 10.42 -14.26
C SER A 475 -3.98 11.76 -14.00
N ILE A 476 -3.20 12.82 -13.73
CA ILE A 476 -3.72 14.18 -13.53
C ILE A 476 -4.46 14.68 -14.78
N LEU A 477 -3.89 14.51 -15.98
CA LEU A 477 -4.53 14.94 -17.22
C LEU A 477 -5.82 14.17 -17.51
N THR A 478 -5.84 12.87 -17.21
CA THR A 478 -7.04 12.04 -17.35
C THR A 478 -8.13 12.49 -16.38
N ASP A 479 -7.77 12.79 -15.14
CA ASP A 479 -8.69 13.33 -14.14
C ASP A 479 -9.24 14.71 -14.54
N GLU A 480 -8.41 15.59 -15.10
CA GLU A 480 -8.80 16.95 -15.46
C GLU A 480 -9.63 17.03 -16.74
N LEU A 481 -9.23 16.29 -17.79
CA LEU A 481 -9.79 16.45 -19.13
C LEU A 481 -10.85 15.41 -19.50
N ILE A 482 -10.82 14.24 -18.87
CA ILE A 482 -11.66 13.10 -19.26
C ILE A 482 -12.69 12.76 -18.18
N ARG A 483 -12.31 12.79 -16.90
CA ARG A 483 -13.20 12.36 -15.82
C ARG A 483 -14.41 13.31 -15.66
N ILE A 484 -15.61 12.75 -15.75
CA ILE A 484 -16.86 13.49 -15.50
C ILE A 484 -17.01 13.75 -14.00
N GLY A 485 -17.40 14.97 -13.63
CA GLY A 485 -17.62 15.38 -12.24
C GLY A 485 -16.39 15.93 -11.53
N HIS A 486 -15.24 16.01 -12.22
CA HIS A 486 -14.13 16.84 -11.81
C HIS A 486 -14.52 18.31 -12.09
N LYS A 487 -15.13 19.00 -11.12
CA LYS A 487 -15.43 20.44 -11.24
C LYS A 487 -14.27 21.27 -10.67
N ASP A 488 -13.97 22.35 -11.38
CA ASP A 488 -13.05 23.44 -11.04
C ASP A 488 -13.06 23.76 -9.55
N ARG A 489 -11.97 23.47 -8.84
CA ARG A 489 -11.82 23.86 -7.44
C ARG A 489 -11.44 25.33 -7.35
N THR A 490 -12.42 26.23 -7.32
CA THR A 490 -12.30 27.40 -6.43
C THR A 490 -12.67 26.91 -5.03
N PHE A 491 -11.67 26.81 -4.16
CA PHE A 491 -11.87 26.49 -2.75
C PHE A 491 -12.88 27.49 -2.14
N SER A 492 -14.09 27.01 -1.86
CA SER A 492 -15.06 27.71 -1.02
C SER A 492 -14.90 27.17 0.41
N MET A 493 -14.48 28.06 1.32
CA MET A 493 -14.39 27.76 2.74
C MET A 493 -15.78 27.49 3.34
N GLU A 494 -16.83 28.11 2.79
CA GLU A 494 -18.22 27.92 3.25
C GLU A 494 -18.76 26.50 2.93
N GLU A 495 -18.60 25.99 1.71
CA GLU A 495 -19.05 24.62 1.35
C GLU A 495 -18.28 23.53 2.11
N PHE A 496 -17.01 23.77 2.45
CA PHE A 496 -16.18 22.84 3.24
C PHE A 496 -16.58 22.80 4.72
N LEU A 497 -17.13 23.90 5.25
CA LEU A 497 -17.63 23.95 6.62
C LEU A 497 -19.04 23.34 6.72
N GLU A 498 -19.92 23.57 5.75
CA GLU A 498 -21.26 22.96 5.68
C GLU A 498 -21.20 21.43 5.47
N SER A 499 -20.24 20.90 4.71
CA SER A 499 -20.13 19.44 4.54
C SER A 499 -19.64 18.69 5.79
N ASN A 500 -19.20 19.40 6.83
CA ASN A 500 -18.69 18.84 8.08
C ASN A 500 -19.61 19.11 9.29
N SER A 501 -20.66 19.94 9.16
CA SER A 501 -21.61 20.21 10.26
C SER A 501 -22.67 19.12 10.43
N ASP A 502 -23.06 18.43 9.35
CA ASP A 502 -24.25 17.55 9.37
C ASP A 502 -24.02 16.16 10.00
N ILE A 503 -22.81 15.88 10.50
CA ILE A 503 -22.52 14.63 11.22
C ILE A 503 -22.59 14.82 12.74
N ASP A 504 -22.45 16.05 13.24
CA ASP A 504 -22.46 16.33 14.69
C ASP A 504 -23.85 16.78 15.21
N GLU A 505 -24.79 17.16 14.34
CA GLU A 505 -26.15 17.59 14.76
C GLU A 505 -27.17 16.46 14.95
N LEU A 506 -26.85 15.21 14.58
CA LEU A 506 -27.73 14.04 14.79
C LEU A 506 -27.64 13.42 16.21
N PHE A 507 -26.81 14.01 17.09
CA PHE A 507 -26.69 13.61 18.50
C PHE A 507 -26.77 14.80 19.48
N VAL A 508 -27.48 15.87 19.11
CA VAL A 508 -27.99 16.79 20.13
C VAL A 508 -29.20 16.11 20.79
N PHE A 509 -28.97 15.51 21.95
CA PHE A 509 -30.04 15.21 22.88
C PHE A 509 -30.51 16.54 23.44
N ASP A 510 -31.65 17.03 22.96
CA ASP A 510 -32.42 18.01 23.72
C ASP A 510 -32.89 17.37 25.04
N GLN A 511 -32.88 18.23 26.06
CA GLN A 511 -32.85 17.98 27.51
C GLN A 511 -33.84 16.98 28.09
#